data_AF-A0A8J4C8J4-F1
#
_entry.id   AF-A0A8J4C8J4-F1
#
_cell.length_a   1.000
_cell.length_b   1.000
_cell.length_c   1.000
_cell.angle_alpha   90.00
_cell.angle_beta   90.00
_cell.angle_gamma   90.00
#
_symmetry.space_group_name_H-M   'P 1'
#
loop_
_entity.id
_entity.type
_entity.pdbx_description
1 polymer ?
#
loop_
_entity_poly.entity_id
_entity_poly.type
_entity_poly.pdbx_seq_one_letter_code
_entity_poly.pdbx_strand_id
1 'polypeptide(L)'
;MVVRLAFRCRNGGLGCRPRGTIRCTFPLHRFLPSLRDSSPAPFETLKMATMISQRRAAVATAVAAPKRGARLVARVAQPLAQPGSSSAQAADASMLARAGLPPTTTPYDDYKFAPIREAEVNRAMTRRYFKDMDEFAESDVVIVGAGSAGLACAYELGKVAPHLKVALMEQSVAPGGGAWLGGQLFSAMVVRKPAHLMLDELEVPYEDEGHYVVVRHAALLTSTLMSHVLKNPNVKLFNATAVEDLIIKPDVQLGGARRVAGVVTNWSLVAQAHGTQSCMDPNVIEAGVVVSACGHDGPFGATSVKRLARLGMVPGGEVPGMGALDMEVAEGAIVGGTREVVPGMVLCGMELAEVDGSPRMGPTFGAMIVSGRRAAHVALAVLEKRRRVSAAAASASAAGEMVAA
;
A
#
# COMPACT_ATOMS: atom_id res chain seq x y z
N MET A 1 -22.10 -1.78 -44.94
CA MET A 1 -22.97 -2.40 -43.92
C MET A 1 -23.49 -1.28 -43.04
N VAL A 2 -24.72 -0.84 -43.32
CA VAL A 2 -25.36 0.33 -42.70
C VAL A 2 -26.20 -0.19 -41.53
N VAL A 3 -25.88 0.22 -40.32
CA VAL A 3 -26.70 -0.07 -39.13
C VAL A 3 -27.35 1.23 -38.68
N ARG A 4 -28.66 1.33 -38.94
CA ARG A 4 -29.55 2.37 -38.43
C ARG A 4 -29.92 2.03 -36.98
N LEU A 5 -29.62 2.91 -36.04
CA LEU A 5 -30.30 2.92 -34.73
C LEU A 5 -31.48 3.87 -34.78
N ALA A 6 -32.66 3.36 -34.44
CA ALA A 6 -33.90 4.12 -34.31
C ALA A 6 -34.02 4.67 -32.88
N PHE A 7 -34.21 5.98 -32.75
CA PHE A 7 -34.73 6.59 -31.53
C PHE A 7 -36.22 6.89 -31.72
N ARG A 8 -37.03 6.41 -30.77
CA ARG A 8 -38.48 6.60 -30.71
C ARG A 8 -38.73 7.66 -29.64
N CYS A 9 -39.15 8.87 -30.04
CA CYS A 9 -39.62 9.91 -29.12
C CYS A 9 -41.11 10.16 -29.39
N ARG A 10 -41.95 9.93 -28.38
CA ARG A 10 -43.38 10.28 -28.35
C ARG A 10 -43.51 11.61 -27.60
N ASN A 11 -44.00 12.65 -28.28
CA ASN A 11 -45.15 13.48 -27.87
C ASN A 11 -45.29 14.65 -28.84
N GLY A 12 -46.54 14.89 -29.26
CA GLY A 12 -46.89 15.84 -30.30
C GLY A 12 -46.99 17.29 -29.83
N GLY A 13 -47.04 18.21 -30.81
CA GLY A 13 -47.38 19.62 -30.61
C GLY A 13 -46.78 20.55 -31.65
N LEU A 14 -47.49 20.71 -32.78
CA LEU A 14 -47.63 21.88 -33.67
C LEU A 14 -46.53 22.96 -33.73
N GLY A 15 -46.02 23.25 -34.93
CA GLY A 15 -45.39 24.56 -35.24
C GLY A 15 -44.57 24.59 -36.54
N CYS A 16 -44.99 25.40 -37.50
CA CYS A 16 -44.51 25.48 -38.88
C CYS A 16 -43.21 26.30 -39.12
N ARG A 17 -42.39 25.76 -40.03
CA ARG A 17 -41.54 26.37 -41.09
C ARG A 17 -40.13 26.95 -40.80
N PRO A 18 -39.22 26.88 -41.82
CA PRO A 18 -37.77 26.83 -41.65
C PRO A 18 -37.05 28.09 -42.16
N ARG A 19 -35.88 28.44 -41.59
CA ARG A 19 -34.84 29.27 -42.23
C ARG A 19 -33.47 29.00 -41.62
N GLY A 20 -32.43 28.95 -42.48
CA GLY A 20 -31.07 29.34 -42.08
C GLY A 20 -29.98 28.30 -42.34
N THR A 21 -29.56 28.15 -43.59
CA THR A 21 -28.25 27.61 -43.98
C THR A 21 -27.20 28.70 -43.73
N ILE A 22 -26.15 28.42 -42.95
CA ILE A 22 -24.95 29.26 -42.90
C ILE A 22 -23.79 28.45 -43.50
N ARG A 23 -23.43 28.83 -44.73
CA ARG A 23 -22.13 28.54 -45.34
C ARG A 23 -21.18 29.66 -44.93
N CYS A 24 -20.02 29.32 -44.40
CA CYS A 24 -18.85 30.20 -44.43
C CYS A 24 -17.74 29.48 -45.21
N THR A 25 -17.21 30.17 -46.19
CA THR A 25 -16.16 29.72 -47.10
C THR A 25 -15.01 30.71 -47.12
N PHE A 26 -13.80 30.15 -47.26
CA PHE A 26 -12.51 30.73 -47.72
C PHE A 26 -11.66 31.59 -46.76
N PRO A 27 -10.32 31.72 -47.00
CA PRO A 27 -9.49 31.10 -48.05
C PRO A 27 -8.20 30.39 -47.58
N LEU A 28 -7.71 29.49 -48.45
CA LEU A 28 -6.32 29.02 -48.52
C LEU A 28 -5.40 30.17 -48.95
N HIS A 29 -4.22 30.27 -48.34
CA HIS A 29 -3.03 30.81 -49.01
C HIS A 29 -1.93 29.74 -49.07
N ARG A 30 -1.55 29.41 -50.31
CA ARG A 30 -0.37 28.63 -50.71
C ARG A 30 0.87 29.51 -50.58
N PHE A 31 1.95 28.97 -50.03
CA PHE A 31 3.32 29.15 -50.52
C PHE A 31 4.16 27.90 -50.19
N LEU A 32 4.57 27.21 -51.25
CA LEU A 32 5.68 26.24 -51.36
C LEU A 32 6.54 26.79 -52.51
N PRO A 33 7.87 26.54 -52.60
CA PRO A 33 8.46 25.19 -52.65
C PRO A 33 9.82 25.11 -51.87
N SER A 34 10.60 24.02 -51.75
CA SER A 34 10.80 22.82 -52.56
C SER A 34 11.63 21.78 -51.77
N LEU A 35 11.52 20.49 -52.17
CA LEU A 35 12.54 19.41 -52.13
C LEU A 35 12.94 18.89 -50.72
N ARG A 36 12.75 17.62 -50.33
CA ARG A 36 13.21 16.36 -50.95
C ARG A 36 12.73 15.17 -50.11
N ASP A 37 12.83 13.99 -50.73
CA ASP A 37 12.35 12.68 -50.33
C ASP A 37 12.82 12.14 -48.98
N SER A 38 11.89 11.50 -48.25
CA SER A 38 12.15 10.30 -47.44
C SER A 38 10.84 9.68 -46.97
N SER A 39 10.46 8.52 -47.54
CA SER A 39 9.35 7.67 -47.08
C SER A 39 9.63 7.06 -45.71
N PRO A 40 8.63 6.97 -44.81
CA PRO A 40 8.66 6.08 -43.66
C PRO A 40 7.92 4.76 -43.97
N ALA A 41 8.52 3.63 -43.62
CA ALA A 41 7.87 2.32 -43.64
C ALA A 41 6.92 2.17 -42.42
N PRO A 42 5.72 1.59 -42.56
CA PRO A 42 4.85 1.32 -41.42
C PRO A 42 5.10 -0.05 -40.78
N PHE A 43 5.01 -0.04 -39.45
CA PHE A 43 4.95 -1.19 -38.54
C PHE A 43 3.73 -2.08 -38.82
N GLU A 44 3.93 -3.39 -38.96
CA GLU A 44 2.86 -4.39 -38.90
C GLU A 44 2.73 -4.96 -37.48
N THR A 45 1.49 -4.91 -36.97
CA THR A 45 1.02 -5.53 -35.74
C THR A 45 0.84 -7.04 -35.90
N LEU A 46 1.58 -7.86 -35.14
CA LEU A 46 1.36 -9.29 -35.06
C LEU A 46 0.38 -9.62 -33.91
N LYS A 47 -0.83 -10.07 -34.27
CA LYS A 47 -1.80 -10.69 -33.35
C LYS A 47 -1.41 -12.15 -33.10
N MET A 48 -1.12 -12.53 -31.86
CA MET A 48 -1.10 -13.95 -31.47
C MET A 48 -2.51 -14.39 -31.05
N ALA A 49 -3.06 -15.34 -31.80
CA ALA A 49 -4.28 -16.07 -31.45
C ALA A 49 -3.91 -17.44 -30.87
N THR A 50 -4.49 -17.73 -29.71
CA THR A 50 -4.38 -18.96 -28.94
C THR A 50 -5.15 -20.10 -29.62
N MET A 51 -4.51 -21.26 -29.86
CA MET A 51 -5.20 -22.48 -30.24
C MET A 51 -5.41 -23.39 -29.03
N ILE A 52 -6.68 -23.63 -28.70
CA ILE A 52 -7.16 -24.71 -27.83
C ILE A 52 -7.53 -25.88 -28.74
N SER A 53 -6.96 -27.06 -28.51
CA SER A 53 -7.45 -28.31 -29.08
C SER A 53 -7.58 -29.37 -27.99
N GLN A 54 -8.81 -29.85 -27.86
CA GLN A 54 -9.29 -30.82 -26.89
C GLN A 54 -8.82 -32.23 -27.27
N ARG A 55 -8.35 -33.00 -26.29
CA ARG A 55 -8.30 -34.47 -26.38
C ARG A 55 -9.22 -35.07 -25.33
N ARG A 56 -10.35 -35.62 -25.78
CA ARG A 56 -11.16 -36.61 -25.07
C ARG A 56 -10.51 -37.98 -25.25
N ALA A 57 -10.41 -38.76 -24.17
CA ALA A 57 -10.32 -40.21 -24.23
C ALA A 57 -11.05 -40.81 -23.02
N ALA A 58 -11.65 -41.98 -23.27
CA ALA A 58 -12.80 -42.55 -22.60
C ALA A 58 -12.60 -42.97 -21.13
N VAL A 59 -13.68 -42.83 -20.36
CA VAL A 59 -13.90 -43.47 -19.06
C VAL A 59 -14.56 -44.81 -19.30
N ALA A 60 -13.92 -45.90 -18.89
CA ALA A 60 -14.54 -47.21 -18.76
C ALA A 60 -14.87 -47.48 -17.30
N THR A 61 -16.13 -47.75 -17.02
CA THR A 61 -16.67 -48.14 -15.72
C THR A 61 -16.47 -49.64 -15.49
N ALA A 62 -15.95 -50.02 -14.33
CA ALA A 62 -16.11 -51.36 -13.78
C ALA A 62 -16.36 -51.26 -12.27
N VAL A 63 -17.56 -51.64 -11.87
CA VAL A 63 -18.03 -51.73 -10.49
C VAL A 63 -17.59 -53.09 -9.94
N ALA A 64 -16.93 -53.11 -8.78
CA ALA A 64 -16.71 -54.32 -7.99
C ALA A 64 -16.98 -54.04 -6.50
N ALA A 65 -17.80 -54.91 -5.90
CA ALA A 65 -18.28 -54.85 -4.51
C ALA A 65 -17.18 -55.17 -3.46
N PRO A 66 -17.36 -54.83 -2.18
CA PRO A 66 -16.29 -54.86 -1.19
C PRO A 66 -16.15 -56.24 -0.53
N LYS A 67 -14.90 -56.71 -0.35
CA LYS A 67 -14.57 -57.77 0.60
C LYS A 67 -13.72 -57.20 1.73
N ARG A 68 -14.25 -57.33 2.95
CA ARG A 68 -13.56 -57.07 4.22
C ARG A 68 -12.25 -57.84 4.28
N GLY A 69 -11.18 -57.16 4.69
CA GLY A 69 -9.90 -57.76 5.04
C GLY A 69 -9.05 -56.72 5.75
N ALA A 70 -9.09 -56.73 7.08
CA ALA A 70 -8.22 -55.91 7.90
C ALA A 70 -6.76 -56.27 7.63
N ARG A 71 -5.99 -55.29 7.13
CA ARG A 71 -4.53 -55.30 7.25
C ARG A 71 -4.08 -53.89 7.61
N LEU A 72 -3.77 -53.74 8.90
CA LEU A 72 -3.08 -52.60 9.46
C LEU A 72 -1.73 -52.47 8.74
N VAL A 73 -1.62 -51.54 7.78
CA VAL A 73 -0.33 -51.19 7.20
C VAL A 73 0.28 -50.14 8.11
N ALA A 74 1.00 -50.60 9.13
CA ALA A 74 1.98 -49.78 9.83
C ALA A 74 3.14 -49.52 8.87
N ARG A 75 2.96 -48.56 7.95
CA ARG A 75 4.10 -47.91 7.30
C ARG A 75 4.70 -46.98 8.34
N VAL A 76 5.60 -47.53 9.15
CA VAL A 76 6.61 -46.75 9.86
C VAL A 76 7.36 -45.99 8.77
N ALA A 77 7.10 -44.69 8.66
CA ALA A 77 7.95 -43.81 7.87
C ALA A 77 9.33 -43.90 8.51
N GLN A 78 10.26 -44.63 7.87
CA GLN A 78 11.67 -44.50 8.21
C GLN A 78 12.00 -43.01 8.04
N PRO A 79 12.58 -42.35 9.05
CA PRO A 79 13.13 -41.03 8.83
C PRO A 79 14.13 -41.15 7.69
N LEU A 80 13.95 -40.37 6.63
CA LEU A 80 15.01 -40.13 5.67
C LEU A 80 16.22 -39.70 6.51
N ALA A 81 17.26 -40.54 6.52
CA ALA A 81 18.50 -40.21 7.20
C ALA A 81 18.91 -38.83 6.68
N GLN A 82 19.00 -37.85 7.57
CA GLN A 82 19.61 -36.58 7.22
C GLN A 82 20.99 -36.92 6.66
N PRO A 83 21.34 -36.51 5.43
CA PRO A 83 22.71 -36.63 5.00
C PRO A 83 23.51 -35.88 6.07
N GLY A 84 24.34 -36.62 6.81
CA GLY A 84 25.30 -35.99 7.70
C GLY A 84 26.05 -34.93 6.90
N SER A 85 26.42 -33.84 7.56
CA SER A 85 27.24 -32.75 7.02
C SER A 85 28.49 -33.20 6.23
N SER A 86 28.84 -34.49 6.27
CA SER A 86 29.92 -35.11 5.54
C SER A 86 29.78 -35.15 4.01
N SER A 87 28.57 -35.08 3.41
CA SER A 87 28.45 -35.32 1.94
C SER A 87 28.83 -34.11 1.07
N ALA A 88 28.61 -32.88 1.56
CA ALA A 88 29.02 -31.65 0.86
C ALA A 88 30.48 -31.29 1.15
N GLN A 89 30.94 -31.48 2.40
CA GLN A 89 32.36 -31.36 2.78
C GLN A 89 33.25 -32.33 1.98
N ALA A 90 32.73 -33.51 1.61
CA ALA A 90 33.49 -34.50 0.86
C ALA A 90 33.78 -34.12 -0.61
N ALA A 91 32.96 -33.27 -1.25
CA ALA A 91 33.12 -32.97 -2.68
C ALA A 91 34.21 -31.91 -2.94
N ASP A 92 34.22 -30.81 -2.16
CA ASP A 92 35.19 -29.71 -2.26
C ASP A 92 36.58 -30.12 -1.73
N ALA A 93 36.61 -30.96 -0.69
CA ALA A 93 37.83 -31.57 -0.19
C ALA A 93 38.60 -32.34 -1.28
N SER A 94 37.94 -32.85 -2.33
CA SER A 94 38.61 -33.72 -3.31
C SER A 94 39.57 -33.01 -4.27
N MET A 95 39.34 -31.74 -4.63
CA MET A 95 40.22 -30.99 -5.56
C MET A 95 41.36 -30.28 -4.81
N LEU A 96 41.04 -29.65 -3.67
CA LEU A 96 42.02 -28.97 -2.82
C LEU A 96 42.95 -29.96 -2.11
N ALA A 97 42.44 -31.11 -1.64
CA ALA A 97 43.29 -32.15 -1.06
C ALA A 97 44.18 -32.81 -2.12
N ARG A 98 43.73 -32.94 -3.38
CA ARG A 98 44.59 -33.42 -4.48
C ARG A 98 45.75 -32.47 -4.80
N ALA A 99 45.58 -31.17 -4.53
CA ALA A 99 46.63 -30.17 -4.66
C ALA A 99 47.52 -30.03 -3.40
N GLY A 100 47.30 -30.85 -2.36
CA GLY A 100 48.05 -30.79 -1.10
C GLY A 100 47.75 -29.56 -0.25
N LEU A 101 46.67 -28.83 -0.54
CA LEU A 101 46.27 -27.66 0.23
C LEU A 101 45.44 -28.09 1.46
N PRO A 102 45.62 -27.43 2.62
CA PRO A 102 44.82 -27.73 3.80
C PRO A 102 43.34 -27.44 3.53
N PRO A 103 42.41 -28.20 4.15
CA PRO A 103 41.00 -27.91 4.03
C PRO A 103 40.69 -26.51 4.57
N THR A 104 39.84 -25.77 3.87
CA THR A 104 39.27 -24.52 4.39
C THR A 104 38.42 -24.86 5.59
N THR A 105 38.83 -24.37 6.76
CA THR A 105 38.06 -24.51 8.01
C THR A 105 37.42 -23.18 8.38
N THR A 106 36.27 -23.24 9.02
CA THR A 106 35.52 -22.07 9.48
C THR A 106 35.08 -22.26 10.93
N PRO A 107 34.77 -21.18 11.67
CA PRO A 107 34.15 -21.30 12.99
C PRO A 107 32.79 -22.01 13.02
N TYR A 108 32.25 -22.39 11.85
CA TYR A 108 30.93 -23.03 11.71
C TYR A 108 31.01 -24.52 11.34
N ASP A 109 32.20 -25.11 11.28
CA ASP A 109 32.38 -26.49 10.80
C ASP A 109 31.65 -27.53 11.68
N ASP A 110 31.47 -27.24 12.97
CA ASP A 110 30.72 -28.06 13.93
C ASP A 110 29.34 -27.48 14.30
N TYR A 111 28.84 -26.51 13.52
CA TYR A 111 27.60 -25.80 13.84
C TYR A 111 26.37 -26.72 13.79
N LYS A 112 25.60 -26.72 14.88
CA LYS A 112 24.35 -27.49 15.01
C LYS A 112 23.26 -26.64 15.66
N PHE A 113 22.08 -26.62 15.05
CA PHE A 113 20.88 -26.07 15.69
C PHE A 113 20.35 -27.01 16.77
N ALA A 114 19.62 -26.45 17.73
CA ALA A 114 18.82 -27.24 18.67
C ALA A 114 17.70 -28.00 17.93
N PRO A 115 17.26 -29.18 18.43
CA PRO A 115 16.11 -29.89 17.86
C PRO A 115 14.82 -29.05 17.90
N ILE A 116 13.96 -29.19 16.89
CA ILE A 116 12.68 -28.47 16.78
C ILE A 116 11.62 -29.33 16.07
N ARG A 117 10.33 -29.08 16.34
CA ARG A 117 9.19 -29.67 15.60
C ARG A 117 8.46 -28.62 14.78
N GLU A 118 7.96 -29.01 13.60
CA GLU A 118 7.23 -28.12 12.69
C GLU A 118 5.99 -27.52 13.36
N ALA A 119 5.28 -28.32 14.17
CA ALA A 119 4.10 -27.87 14.90
C ALA A 119 4.41 -26.80 15.97
N GLU A 120 5.62 -26.79 16.52
CA GLU A 120 6.06 -25.76 17.47
C GLU A 120 6.23 -24.42 16.76
N VAL A 121 6.81 -24.43 15.56
CA VAL A 121 6.96 -23.23 14.71
C VAL A 121 5.60 -22.68 14.30
N ASN A 122 4.67 -23.54 13.81
CA ASN A 122 3.32 -23.10 13.45
C ASN A 122 2.59 -22.45 14.65
N ARG A 123 2.62 -23.10 15.82
CA ARG A 123 2.00 -22.56 17.04
C ARG A 123 2.65 -21.27 17.50
N ALA A 124 3.97 -21.14 17.36
CA ALA A 124 4.68 -19.93 17.75
C ALA A 124 4.26 -18.72 16.91
N MET A 125 4.09 -18.88 15.60
CA MET A 125 3.65 -17.82 14.69
C MET A 125 2.17 -17.50 14.85
N THR A 126 1.31 -18.52 14.75
CA THR A 126 -0.15 -18.34 14.81
C THR A 126 -0.59 -17.71 16.13
N ARG A 127 -0.07 -18.18 17.28
CA ARG A 127 -0.42 -17.60 18.59
C ARG A 127 -0.10 -16.10 18.66
N ARG A 128 1.01 -15.66 18.08
CA ARG A 128 1.41 -14.25 18.08
C ARG A 128 0.56 -13.44 17.11
N TYR A 129 0.39 -13.92 15.89
CA TYR A 129 -0.39 -13.21 14.88
C TYR A 129 -1.86 -13.02 15.31
N PHE A 130 -2.48 -14.06 15.87
CA PHE A 130 -3.86 -13.96 16.37
C PHE A 130 -3.97 -13.10 17.64
N LYS A 131 -2.94 -13.06 18.49
CA LYS A 131 -2.88 -12.09 19.59
C LYS A 131 -2.84 -10.66 19.04
N ASP A 132 -2.01 -10.41 18.03
CA ASP A 132 -1.93 -9.09 17.40
C ASP A 132 -3.26 -8.70 16.74
N MET A 133 -3.94 -9.65 16.06
CA MET A 133 -5.26 -9.40 15.48
C MET A 133 -6.32 -9.04 16.52
N ASP A 134 -6.30 -9.69 17.68
CA ASP A 134 -7.21 -9.40 18.80
C ASP A 134 -6.90 -8.02 19.40
N GLU A 135 -5.63 -7.77 19.74
CA GLU A 135 -5.18 -6.54 20.39
C GLU A 135 -5.38 -5.28 19.53
N PHE A 136 -5.22 -5.41 18.20
CA PHE A 136 -5.32 -4.31 17.24
C PHE A 136 -6.65 -4.27 16.48
N ALA A 137 -7.63 -5.15 16.79
CA ALA A 137 -8.99 -5.04 16.25
C ALA A 137 -9.62 -3.66 16.53
N GLU A 138 -9.25 -3.07 17.67
CA GLU A 138 -9.49 -1.67 18.01
C GLU A 138 -8.15 -0.96 18.21
N SER A 139 -7.82 0.01 17.35
CA SER A 139 -6.55 0.74 17.39
C SER A 139 -6.76 2.24 17.65
N ASP A 140 -5.79 2.91 18.30
CA ASP A 140 -5.85 4.36 18.43
C ASP A 140 -5.61 5.03 17.06
N VAL A 141 -4.59 4.55 16.36
CA VAL A 141 -4.19 5.03 15.03
C VAL A 141 -4.04 3.84 14.09
N VAL A 142 -4.65 3.92 12.90
CA VAL A 142 -4.33 3.04 11.77
C VAL A 142 -3.60 3.85 10.72
N ILE A 143 -2.41 3.43 10.32
CA ILE A 143 -1.66 4.03 9.21
C ILE A 143 -1.79 3.10 7.99
N VAL A 144 -2.25 3.64 6.86
CA VAL A 144 -2.42 2.87 5.61
C VAL A 144 -1.30 3.22 4.64
N GLY A 145 -0.43 2.24 4.37
CA GLY A 145 0.75 2.37 3.53
C GLY A 145 2.02 2.59 4.36
N ALA A 146 2.96 1.66 4.31
CA ALA A 146 4.27 1.72 4.95
C ALA A 146 5.36 2.25 3.99
N GLY A 147 5.02 3.27 3.19
CA GLY A 147 5.99 4.05 2.42
C GLY A 147 6.79 5.01 3.30
N SER A 148 7.64 5.85 2.70
CA SER A 148 8.45 6.84 3.44
C SER A 148 7.62 7.76 4.35
N ALA A 149 6.47 8.26 3.89
CA ALA A 149 5.59 9.10 4.70
C ALA A 149 4.89 8.32 5.84
N GLY A 150 4.38 7.12 5.56
CA GLY A 150 3.73 6.29 6.58
C GLY A 150 4.70 5.79 7.65
N LEU A 151 5.91 5.39 7.26
CA LEU A 151 6.98 5.02 8.19
C LEU A 151 7.44 6.22 9.03
N ALA A 152 7.56 7.41 8.44
CA ALA A 152 7.90 8.62 9.19
C ALA A 152 6.80 9.02 10.19
N CYS A 153 5.53 8.83 9.83
CA CYS A 153 4.40 9.00 10.75
C CYS A 153 4.47 8.00 11.92
N ALA A 154 4.65 6.72 11.62
CA ALA A 154 4.76 5.66 12.63
C ALA A 154 5.94 5.90 13.58
N TYR A 155 7.09 6.32 13.04
CA TYR A 155 8.29 6.65 13.81
C TYR A 155 8.04 7.81 14.76
N GLU A 156 7.45 8.90 14.27
CA GLU A 156 7.17 10.08 15.08
C GLU A 156 6.14 9.75 16.17
N LEU A 157 5.04 9.06 15.85
CA LEU A 157 4.05 8.60 16.85
C LEU A 157 4.69 7.71 17.92
N GLY A 158 5.58 6.81 17.50
CA GLY A 158 6.30 5.94 18.41
C GLY A 158 7.14 6.69 19.45
N LYS A 159 7.62 7.89 19.11
CA LYS A 159 8.38 8.75 20.02
C LYS A 159 7.47 9.60 20.90
N VAL A 160 6.51 10.31 20.29
CA VAL A 160 5.74 11.35 20.99
C VAL A 160 4.49 10.80 21.67
N ALA A 161 4.04 9.60 21.32
CA ALA A 161 2.85 8.97 21.87
C ALA A 161 3.00 7.45 22.03
N PRO A 162 3.98 6.97 22.82
CA PRO A 162 4.24 5.53 23.02
C PRO A 162 3.08 4.78 23.70
N HIS A 163 2.09 5.49 24.24
CA HIS A 163 0.90 4.93 24.87
C HIS A 163 -0.21 4.58 23.88
N LEU A 164 -0.12 4.98 22.61
CA LEU A 164 -1.13 4.72 21.59
C LEU A 164 -0.85 3.42 20.86
N LYS A 165 -1.89 2.64 20.56
CA LYS A 165 -1.81 1.46 19.69
C LYS A 165 -1.82 1.90 18.22
N VAL A 166 -0.72 1.65 17.52
CA VAL A 166 -0.52 2.05 16.12
C VAL A 166 -0.49 0.81 15.21
N ALA A 167 -1.54 0.61 14.42
CA ALA A 167 -1.60 -0.45 13.42
C ALA A 167 -1.12 0.08 12.07
N LEU A 168 -0.01 -0.44 11.54
CA LEU A 168 0.55 -0.06 10.25
C LEU A 168 0.18 -1.11 9.20
N MET A 169 -0.73 -0.76 8.30
CA MET A 169 -1.22 -1.62 7.22
C MET A 169 -0.35 -1.44 5.97
N GLU A 170 0.15 -2.54 5.43
CA GLU A 170 0.92 -2.53 4.19
C GLU A 170 0.49 -3.70 3.29
N GLN A 171 0.09 -3.37 2.06
CA GLN A 171 -0.38 -4.36 1.10
C GLN A 171 0.76 -5.20 0.49
N SER A 172 1.95 -4.63 0.34
CA SER A 172 3.10 -5.36 -0.13
C SER A 172 3.61 -6.31 0.96
N VAL A 173 4.24 -7.41 0.57
CA VAL A 173 5.02 -8.22 1.50
C VAL A 173 6.19 -7.39 2.05
N ALA A 174 6.83 -6.60 1.20
CA ALA A 174 7.94 -5.72 1.58
C ALA A 174 7.44 -4.28 1.82
N PRO A 175 7.49 -3.78 3.07
CA PRO A 175 7.25 -2.36 3.35
C PRO A 175 8.35 -1.47 2.75
N GLY A 176 8.19 -0.15 2.85
CA GLY A 176 9.10 0.86 2.31
C GLY A 176 8.55 1.60 1.09
N GLY A 177 7.53 1.05 0.43
CA GLY A 177 6.91 1.64 -0.75
C GLY A 177 7.94 1.97 -1.85
N GLY A 178 7.87 3.18 -2.41
CA GLY A 178 8.81 3.64 -3.43
C GLY A 178 10.19 4.07 -2.92
N ALA A 179 10.46 4.02 -1.62
CA ALA A 179 11.70 4.55 -1.02
C ALA A 179 12.87 3.54 -1.01
N TRP A 180 12.81 2.50 -1.85
CA TRP A 180 13.93 1.58 -2.04
C TRP A 180 14.95 2.07 -3.06
N LEU A 181 14.57 3.02 -3.92
CA LEU A 181 15.37 3.55 -5.01
C LEU A 181 15.21 5.07 -5.08
N GLY A 182 16.13 5.72 -5.79
CA GLY A 182 15.98 7.07 -6.30
C GLY A 182 15.22 7.08 -7.64
N GLY A 183 15.53 8.07 -8.50
CA GLY A 183 14.93 8.16 -9.83
C GLY A 183 15.46 7.10 -10.79
N GLN A 184 14.61 6.60 -11.69
CA GLN A 184 15.01 5.75 -12.83
C GLN A 184 15.87 4.52 -12.43
N LEU A 185 15.52 3.88 -11.31
CA LEU A 185 16.25 2.73 -10.75
C LEU A 185 17.65 3.04 -10.20
N PHE A 186 18.06 4.30 -10.13
CA PHE A 186 19.29 4.69 -9.42
C PHE A 186 19.11 4.59 -7.90
N SER A 187 20.23 4.64 -7.16
CA SER A 187 20.24 4.36 -5.72
C SER A 187 20.11 5.59 -4.83
N ALA A 188 20.76 6.70 -5.18
CA ALA A 188 20.91 7.85 -4.31
C ALA A 188 19.56 8.48 -3.95
N MET A 189 19.41 8.88 -2.68
CA MET A 189 18.21 9.52 -2.17
C MET A 189 18.53 10.97 -1.81
N VAL A 190 17.96 11.89 -2.59
CA VAL A 190 18.09 13.33 -2.38
C VAL A 190 17.05 13.80 -1.37
N VAL A 191 17.50 14.58 -0.38
CA VAL A 191 16.67 15.14 0.70
C VAL A 191 16.97 16.63 0.84
N ARG A 192 16.01 17.50 0.48
CA ARG A 192 16.15 18.95 0.67
C ARG A 192 16.14 19.35 2.14
N LYS A 193 16.94 20.35 2.52
CA LYS A 193 16.95 20.89 3.89
C LYS A 193 15.65 21.68 4.16
N PRO A 194 15.12 21.67 5.40
CA PRO A 194 15.72 21.13 6.62
C PRO A 194 15.39 19.65 6.90
N ALA A 195 14.89 18.85 5.95
CA ALA A 195 14.49 17.46 6.23
C ALA A 195 15.66 16.53 6.65
N HIS A 196 16.91 16.93 6.37
CA HIS A 196 18.13 16.26 6.87
C HIS A 196 18.17 16.09 8.41
N LEU A 197 17.45 16.92 9.18
CA LEU A 197 17.41 16.81 10.64
C LEU A 197 16.86 15.46 11.12
N MET A 198 16.02 14.79 10.33
CA MET A 198 15.59 13.42 10.65
C MET A 198 16.66 12.38 10.32
N LEU A 199 17.55 12.65 9.36
CA LEU A 199 18.69 11.78 9.08
C LEU A 199 19.69 11.85 10.23
N ASP A 200 19.94 13.05 10.77
CA ASP A 200 20.73 13.23 12.00
C ASP A 200 20.13 12.45 13.16
N GLU A 201 18.81 12.56 13.37
CA GLU A 201 18.08 11.87 14.43
C GLU A 201 18.17 10.33 14.32
N LEU A 202 18.23 9.81 13.09
CA LEU A 202 18.34 8.37 12.79
C LEU A 202 19.78 7.89 12.63
N GLU A 203 20.77 8.78 12.79
CA GLU A 203 22.17 8.51 12.53
C GLU A 203 22.43 7.93 11.12
N VAL A 204 21.66 8.39 10.12
CA VAL A 204 21.84 7.99 8.72
C VAL A 204 22.86 8.90 8.06
N PRO A 205 24.03 8.39 7.63
CA PRO A 205 25.04 9.22 7.00
C PRO A 205 24.57 9.73 5.63
N TYR A 206 24.96 10.96 5.33
CA TYR A 206 24.68 11.63 4.06
C TYR A 206 25.84 12.52 3.65
N GLU A 207 25.86 12.88 2.37
CA GLU A 207 26.76 13.89 1.80
C GLU A 207 26.01 15.23 1.74
N ASP A 208 26.60 16.31 2.26
CA ASP A 208 25.97 17.64 2.30
C ASP A 208 26.35 18.45 1.05
N GLU A 209 25.35 18.81 0.25
CA GLU A 209 25.48 19.53 -1.01
C GLU A 209 24.91 20.97 -0.92
N GLY A 210 24.87 21.53 0.30
CA GLY A 210 24.38 22.88 0.56
C GLY A 210 22.88 22.93 0.84
N HIS A 211 22.04 23.11 -0.19
CA HIS A 211 20.58 23.22 -0.03
C HIS A 211 19.86 21.88 0.18
N TYR A 212 20.55 20.79 -0.09
CA TYR A 212 20.07 19.42 0.07
C TYR A 212 21.21 18.52 0.53
N VAL A 213 20.85 17.31 0.93
CA VAL A 213 21.79 16.24 1.28
C VAL A 213 21.47 15.00 0.47
N VAL A 214 22.46 14.11 0.33
CA VAL A 214 22.34 12.88 -0.45
C VAL A 214 22.67 11.68 0.43
N VAL A 215 21.68 10.82 0.65
CA VAL A 215 21.92 9.50 1.25
C VAL A 215 22.40 8.57 0.16
N ARG A 216 23.54 7.88 0.39
CA ARG A 216 24.20 7.01 -0.59
C ARG A 216 23.27 6.01 -1.27
N HIS A 217 22.25 5.54 -0.55
CA HIS A 217 21.23 4.65 -1.08
C HIS A 217 19.90 4.86 -0.34
N ALA A 218 18.79 5.00 -1.08
CA ALA A 218 17.43 5.07 -0.55
C ALA A 218 17.11 3.96 0.46
N ALA A 219 17.51 2.72 0.16
CA ALA A 219 17.41 1.57 1.04
C ALA A 219 18.06 1.77 2.43
N LEU A 220 19.12 2.59 2.55
CA LEU A 220 19.76 2.87 3.83
C LEU A 220 18.80 3.62 4.76
N LEU A 221 18.21 4.72 4.30
CA LEU A 221 17.22 5.44 5.11
C LEU A 221 16.01 4.55 5.41
N THR A 222 15.47 3.89 4.39
CA THR A 222 14.23 3.10 4.52
C THR A 222 14.39 1.94 5.50
N SER A 223 15.49 1.19 5.41
CA SER A 223 15.75 0.07 6.34
C SER A 223 16.05 0.54 7.77
N THR A 224 16.82 1.62 7.94
CA THR A 224 17.08 2.21 9.26
C THR A 224 15.78 2.69 9.90
N LEU A 225 15.00 3.53 9.22
CA LEU A 225 13.73 4.04 9.71
C LEU A 225 12.77 2.90 10.08
N MET A 226 12.64 1.89 9.22
CA MET A 226 11.82 0.71 9.48
C MET A 226 12.29 -0.07 10.70
N SER A 227 13.60 -0.23 10.90
CA SER A 227 14.15 -0.87 12.11
C SER A 227 13.74 -0.12 13.38
N HIS A 228 13.80 1.21 13.38
CA HIS A 228 13.36 2.01 14.53
C HIS A 228 11.84 1.89 14.78
N VAL A 229 11.02 1.92 13.73
CA VAL A 229 9.56 1.75 13.84
C VAL A 229 9.21 0.38 14.43
N LEU A 230 9.79 -0.70 13.91
CA LEU A 230 9.44 -2.07 14.31
C LEU A 230 9.99 -2.47 15.69
N LYS A 231 10.95 -1.72 16.23
CA LYS A 231 11.41 -1.89 17.61
C LYS A 231 10.43 -1.31 18.63
N ASN A 232 9.46 -0.50 18.20
CA ASN A 232 8.54 0.13 19.12
C ASN A 232 7.41 -0.83 19.54
N PRO A 233 7.25 -1.14 20.84
CA PRO A 233 6.23 -2.09 21.30
C PRO A 233 4.79 -1.66 20.99
N ASN A 234 4.54 -0.38 20.74
CA ASN A 234 3.19 0.13 20.45
C ASN A 234 2.82 0.14 18.96
N VAL A 235 3.75 -0.25 18.08
CA VAL A 235 3.53 -0.33 16.63
C VAL A 235 3.45 -1.78 16.19
N LYS A 236 2.40 -2.12 15.44
CA LYS A 236 2.28 -3.42 14.77
C LYS A 236 2.20 -3.24 13.25
N LEU A 237 3.13 -3.86 12.54
CA LEU A 237 3.09 -3.97 11.08
C LEU A 237 2.27 -5.19 10.66
N PHE A 238 1.23 -4.93 9.88
CA PHE A 238 0.45 -5.92 9.13
C PHE A 238 0.77 -5.76 7.64
N ASN A 239 1.90 -6.32 7.21
CA ASN A 239 2.26 -6.42 5.79
C ASN A 239 1.47 -7.53 5.09
N ALA A 240 1.49 -7.55 3.76
CA ALA A 240 0.64 -8.40 2.92
C ALA A 240 -0.87 -8.25 3.18
N THR A 241 -1.28 -7.11 3.75
CA THR A 241 -2.66 -6.80 4.13
C THR A 241 -3.10 -5.50 3.46
N ALA A 242 -4.06 -5.60 2.54
CA ALA A 242 -4.62 -4.46 1.83
C ALA A 242 -5.78 -3.85 2.63
N VAL A 243 -5.90 -2.53 2.56
CA VAL A 243 -7.13 -1.82 2.93
C VAL A 243 -7.97 -1.66 1.67
N GLU A 244 -9.13 -2.29 1.64
CA GLU A 244 -10.02 -2.32 0.48
C GLU A 244 -11.15 -1.29 0.57
N ASP A 245 -11.53 -0.93 1.80
CA ASP A 245 -12.61 0.02 2.10
C ASP A 245 -12.38 0.69 3.46
N LEU A 246 -13.25 1.64 3.82
CA LEU A 246 -13.24 2.41 5.06
C LEU A 246 -14.48 2.09 5.90
N ILE A 247 -14.32 2.04 7.20
CA ILE A 247 -15.46 2.00 8.12
C ILE A 247 -15.98 3.42 8.27
N ILE A 248 -17.21 3.66 7.80
CA ILE A 248 -17.87 4.98 7.90
C ILE A 248 -19.00 4.90 8.93
N LYS A 249 -19.00 5.82 9.90
CA LYS A 249 -20.04 5.92 10.93
C LYS A 249 -20.59 7.34 10.99
N PRO A 250 -21.88 7.53 11.36
CA PRO A 250 -22.36 8.84 11.76
C PRO A 250 -21.66 9.26 13.05
N ASP A 251 -21.25 10.52 13.13
CA ASP A 251 -20.67 11.10 14.32
C ASP A 251 -21.67 12.03 14.99
N VAL A 252 -22.15 11.60 16.16
CA VAL A 252 -23.09 12.38 16.99
C VAL A 252 -22.49 13.74 17.39
N GLN A 253 -21.16 13.82 17.54
CA GLN A 253 -20.45 15.06 17.89
C GLN A 253 -20.40 16.05 16.72
N LEU A 254 -20.65 15.57 15.51
CA LEU A 254 -20.70 16.37 14.28
C LEU A 254 -22.13 16.46 13.72
N GLY A 255 -23.15 16.38 14.58
CA GLY A 255 -24.56 16.48 14.17
C GLY A 255 -25.01 15.34 13.25
N GLY A 256 -24.41 14.16 13.39
CA GLY A 256 -24.68 12.98 12.55
C GLY A 256 -23.88 12.93 11.25
N ALA A 257 -22.94 13.86 11.02
CA ALA A 257 -22.09 13.84 9.84
C ALA A 257 -21.24 12.56 9.75
N ARG A 258 -20.91 12.14 8.52
CA ARG A 258 -20.12 10.92 8.28
C ARG A 258 -18.65 11.11 8.68
N ARG A 259 -18.10 10.08 9.30
CA ARG A 259 -16.73 10.03 9.82
C ARG A 259 -16.08 8.69 9.49
N VAL A 260 -14.78 8.74 9.18
CA VAL A 260 -13.95 7.54 9.08
C VAL A 260 -13.62 7.03 10.49
N ALA A 261 -13.93 5.76 10.73
CA ALA A 261 -13.85 5.10 12.03
C ALA A 261 -13.02 3.82 12.02
N GLY A 262 -12.28 3.57 10.94
CA GLY A 262 -11.48 2.36 10.78
C GLY A 262 -11.33 1.97 9.32
N VAL A 263 -10.79 0.78 9.10
CA VAL A 263 -10.45 0.25 7.79
C VAL A 263 -11.05 -1.15 7.60
N VAL A 264 -11.38 -1.45 6.36
CA VAL A 264 -11.78 -2.78 5.91
C VAL A 264 -10.57 -3.42 5.24
N THR A 265 -10.15 -4.57 5.74
CA THR A 265 -8.87 -5.19 5.42
C THR A 265 -9.05 -6.56 4.80
N ASN A 266 -8.08 -6.97 3.99
CA ASN A 266 -7.98 -8.35 3.54
C ASN A 266 -6.53 -8.69 3.22
N TRP A 267 -6.23 -9.98 3.02
CA TRP A 267 -4.97 -10.35 2.41
C TRP A 267 -4.88 -9.72 1.02
N SER A 268 -3.74 -9.14 0.68
CA SER A 268 -3.62 -8.38 -0.58
C SER A 268 -3.86 -9.22 -1.82
N LEU A 269 -3.50 -10.51 -1.80
CA LEU A 269 -3.81 -11.43 -2.88
C LEU A 269 -5.31 -11.73 -3.00
N VAL A 270 -6.06 -11.73 -1.90
CA VAL A 270 -7.52 -11.86 -1.92
C VAL A 270 -8.13 -10.61 -2.54
N ALA A 271 -7.67 -9.42 -2.12
CA ALA A 271 -8.11 -8.13 -2.67
C ALA A 271 -7.91 -8.02 -4.19
N GLN A 272 -6.81 -8.58 -4.71
CA GLN A 272 -6.52 -8.63 -6.15
C GLN A 272 -7.32 -9.69 -6.91
N ALA A 273 -7.94 -10.66 -6.21
CA ALA A 273 -8.51 -11.85 -6.80
C ALA A 273 -10.05 -11.94 -6.74
N HIS A 274 -10.74 -10.89 -6.27
CA HIS A 274 -12.22 -10.85 -6.16
C HIS A 274 -12.96 -11.21 -7.44
N GLY A 275 -12.38 -10.97 -8.62
CA GLY A 275 -12.97 -11.33 -9.92
C GLY A 275 -12.72 -12.78 -10.37
N THR A 276 -12.00 -13.59 -9.60
CA THR A 276 -11.49 -14.91 -10.04
C THR A 276 -11.88 -16.09 -9.15
N GLN A 277 -12.48 -15.83 -8.00
CA GLN A 277 -12.91 -16.83 -7.02
C GLN A 277 -14.34 -16.52 -6.54
N SER A 278 -14.92 -17.40 -5.73
CA SER A 278 -16.11 -17.05 -4.94
C SER A 278 -15.81 -15.88 -4.00
N CYS A 279 -16.84 -15.16 -3.57
CA CYS A 279 -16.68 -14.03 -2.66
C CYS A 279 -15.92 -14.44 -1.38
N MET A 280 -14.93 -13.63 -1.02
CA MET A 280 -14.11 -13.80 0.18
C MET A 280 -14.21 -12.51 0.98
N ASP A 281 -15.11 -12.50 1.97
CA ASP A 281 -15.40 -11.31 2.75
C ASP A 281 -14.13 -10.76 3.43
N PRO A 282 -14.02 -9.42 3.56
CA PRO A 282 -12.92 -8.80 4.26
C PRO A 282 -13.06 -8.93 5.78
N ASN A 283 -11.99 -8.57 6.49
CA ASN A 283 -11.98 -8.34 7.93
C ASN A 283 -12.01 -6.82 8.24
N VAL A 284 -12.10 -6.42 9.51
CA VAL A 284 -12.25 -5.01 9.92
C VAL A 284 -11.33 -4.66 11.08
N ILE A 285 -10.87 -3.40 11.10
CA ILE A 285 -10.14 -2.80 12.21
C ILE A 285 -10.73 -1.43 12.51
N GLU A 286 -11.20 -1.23 13.73
CA GLU A 286 -11.69 0.07 14.20
C GLU A 286 -10.51 0.98 14.58
N ALA A 287 -10.68 2.29 14.34
CA ALA A 287 -9.64 3.27 14.58
C ALA A 287 -10.20 4.55 15.20
N GLY A 288 -9.47 5.08 16.19
CA GLY A 288 -9.66 6.46 16.66
C GLY A 288 -9.44 7.46 15.51
N VAL A 289 -8.34 7.31 14.78
CA VAL A 289 -8.03 8.08 13.57
C VAL A 289 -7.30 7.20 12.55
N VAL A 290 -7.60 7.41 11.26
CA VAL A 290 -6.87 6.78 10.16
C VAL A 290 -5.92 7.80 9.54
N VAL A 291 -4.65 7.44 9.38
CA VAL A 291 -3.67 8.20 8.59
C VAL A 291 -3.43 7.46 7.28
N SER A 292 -3.76 8.08 6.16
CA SER A 292 -3.56 7.49 4.84
C SER A 292 -2.32 8.06 4.17
N ALA A 293 -1.45 7.14 3.75
CA ALA A 293 -0.17 7.37 3.11
C ALA A 293 0.00 6.42 1.90
N CYS A 294 -1.07 6.18 1.13
CA CYS A 294 -1.11 5.18 0.07
C CYS A 294 -0.30 5.56 -1.19
N GLY A 295 0.39 6.70 -1.17
CA GLY A 295 1.08 7.25 -2.34
C GLY A 295 0.11 7.53 -3.49
N HIS A 296 0.65 7.57 -4.72
CA HIS A 296 -0.11 7.89 -5.93
C HIS A 296 -0.02 6.79 -7.01
N ASP A 297 0.99 5.94 -6.95
CA ASP A 297 1.32 4.97 -8.00
C ASP A 297 0.65 3.60 -7.81
N GLY A 298 0.55 2.86 -8.91
CA GLY A 298 0.16 1.46 -8.91
C GLY A 298 -1.34 1.22 -8.65
N PRO A 299 -1.75 -0.07 -8.62
CA PRO A 299 -3.17 -0.44 -8.49
C PRO A 299 -3.82 -0.02 -7.16
N PHE A 300 -3.01 0.25 -6.13
CA PHE A 300 -3.47 0.67 -4.79
C PHE A 300 -3.05 2.10 -4.44
N GLY A 301 -2.46 2.83 -5.39
CA GLY A 301 -2.13 4.24 -5.21
C GLY A 301 -3.39 5.06 -4.95
N ALA A 302 -3.32 5.92 -3.95
CA ALA A 302 -4.41 6.80 -3.53
C ALA A 302 -5.75 6.10 -3.27
N THR A 303 -5.69 4.87 -2.74
CA THR A 303 -6.87 4.04 -2.45
C THR A 303 -7.90 4.80 -1.61
N SER A 304 -7.45 5.48 -0.56
CA SER A 304 -8.35 6.16 0.37
C SER A 304 -9.00 7.38 -0.26
N VAL A 305 -8.23 8.24 -0.94
CA VAL A 305 -8.78 9.42 -1.63
C VAL A 305 -9.80 9.01 -2.69
N LYS A 306 -9.47 8.01 -3.51
CA LYS A 306 -10.38 7.46 -4.53
C LYS A 306 -11.64 6.89 -3.88
N ARG A 307 -11.52 6.25 -2.72
CA ARG A 307 -12.69 5.71 -2.00
C ARG A 307 -13.56 6.80 -1.41
N LEU A 308 -12.98 7.79 -0.74
CA LEU A 308 -13.71 8.96 -0.22
C LEU A 308 -14.48 9.69 -1.32
N ALA A 309 -13.90 9.82 -2.51
CA ALA A 309 -14.54 10.45 -3.66
C ALA A 309 -15.79 9.68 -4.10
N ARG A 310 -15.69 8.35 -4.23
CA ARG A 310 -16.85 7.48 -4.55
C ARG A 310 -17.95 7.53 -3.49
N LEU A 311 -17.59 7.81 -2.24
CA LEU A 311 -18.53 8.01 -1.14
C LEU A 311 -19.09 9.45 -1.08
N GLY A 312 -18.62 10.36 -1.92
CA GLY A 312 -19.00 11.78 -1.87
C GLY A 312 -18.58 12.45 -0.57
N MET A 313 -17.42 12.08 -0.02
CA MET A 313 -16.89 12.62 1.24
C MET A 313 -15.73 13.60 1.03
N VAL A 314 -15.13 13.64 -0.16
CA VAL A 314 -14.07 14.61 -0.48
C VAL A 314 -14.67 16.03 -0.51
N PRO A 315 -14.08 17.00 0.22
CA PRO A 315 -14.51 18.40 0.14
C PRO A 315 -14.47 18.91 -1.31
N GLY A 316 -15.56 19.51 -1.79
CA GLY A 316 -15.66 19.99 -3.17
C GLY A 316 -16.06 18.90 -4.19
N GLY A 317 -16.15 17.64 -3.78
CA GLY A 317 -16.74 16.54 -4.57
C GLY A 317 -15.88 15.97 -5.70
N GLU A 318 -14.75 16.60 -6.03
CA GLU A 318 -13.85 16.18 -7.09
C GLU A 318 -12.46 15.81 -6.54
N VAL A 319 -11.78 14.90 -7.24
CA VAL A 319 -10.36 14.58 -7.00
C VAL A 319 -9.63 15.09 -8.24
N PRO A 320 -8.98 16.28 -8.17
CA PRO A 320 -8.35 16.90 -9.33
C PRO A 320 -7.22 16.05 -9.91
N GLY A 321 -6.60 15.20 -9.07
CA GLY A 321 -5.49 14.36 -9.45
C GLY A 321 -4.16 15.09 -9.37
N MET A 322 -3.07 14.33 -9.21
CA MET A 322 -1.73 14.88 -9.09
C MET A 322 -1.31 15.70 -10.33
N GLY A 323 -0.77 16.90 -10.09
CA GLY A 323 -0.26 17.79 -11.14
C GLY A 323 1.06 17.36 -11.75
N ALA A 324 1.56 18.16 -12.69
CA ALA A 324 2.89 17.97 -13.30
C ALA A 324 4.03 18.13 -12.27
N LEU A 325 5.26 17.81 -12.68
CA LEU A 325 6.42 17.86 -11.78
C LEU A 325 6.90 19.30 -11.57
N ASP A 326 6.94 19.75 -10.31
CA ASP A 326 7.57 20.99 -9.86
C ASP A 326 8.04 20.78 -8.42
N MET A 327 9.33 20.52 -8.21
CA MET A 327 9.90 20.19 -6.90
C MET A 327 9.79 21.33 -5.88
N GLU A 328 9.96 22.57 -6.33
CA GLU A 328 10.02 23.73 -5.44
C GLU A 328 8.65 23.96 -4.81
N VAL A 329 7.59 23.91 -5.64
CA VAL A 329 6.21 24.07 -5.20
C VAL A 329 5.69 22.81 -4.49
N ALA A 330 5.95 21.62 -5.04
CA ALA A 330 5.37 20.37 -4.56
C ALA A 330 5.72 20.08 -3.10
N GLU A 331 7.00 20.17 -2.72
CA GLU A 331 7.40 19.72 -1.39
C GLU A 331 6.80 20.59 -0.28
N GLY A 332 6.78 21.91 -0.49
CA GLY A 332 6.11 22.85 0.41
C GLY A 332 4.61 22.64 0.46
N ALA A 333 3.96 22.41 -0.69
CA ALA A 333 2.51 22.15 -0.77
C ALA A 333 2.11 20.88 -0.01
N ILE A 334 2.85 19.78 -0.17
CA ILE A 334 2.53 18.50 0.48
C ILE A 334 2.72 18.59 2.00
N VAL A 335 3.83 19.17 2.46
CA VAL A 335 4.04 19.38 3.89
C VAL A 335 2.99 20.34 4.43
N GLY A 336 2.73 21.45 3.75
CA GLY A 336 1.76 22.49 4.09
C GLY A 336 0.32 22.00 4.17
N GLY A 337 -0.07 21.10 3.27
CA GLY A 337 -1.42 20.58 3.12
C GLY A 337 -1.75 19.37 3.99
N THR A 338 -0.76 18.70 4.59
CA THR A 338 -0.96 17.51 5.44
C THR A 338 -1.91 17.84 6.60
N ARG A 339 -3.08 17.19 6.63
CA ARG A 339 -4.20 17.54 7.52
C ARG A 339 -5.22 16.40 7.65
N GLU A 340 -6.14 16.56 8.60
CA GLU A 340 -7.42 15.84 8.62
C GLU A 340 -8.30 16.37 7.47
N VAL A 341 -8.45 15.61 6.40
CA VAL A 341 -9.18 16.04 5.19
C VAL A 341 -10.68 15.81 5.34
N VAL A 342 -11.06 14.70 5.98
CA VAL A 342 -12.42 14.42 6.43
C VAL A 342 -12.37 13.96 7.89
N PRO A 343 -13.47 14.10 8.65
CA PRO A 343 -13.47 13.68 10.05
C PRO A 343 -12.98 12.23 10.23
N GLY A 344 -11.93 12.07 11.03
CA GLY A 344 -11.28 10.79 11.31
C GLY A 344 -10.24 10.31 10.31
N MET A 345 -9.91 11.12 9.29
CA MET A 345 -8.94 10.73 8.28
C MET A 345 -7.93 11.83 7.96
N VAL A 346 -6.67 11.56 8.32
CA VAL A 346 -5.51 12.38 8.00
C VAL A 346 -4.88 11.88 6.71
N LEU A 347 -4.54 12.78 5.80
CA LEU A 347 -3.83 12.47 4.56
C LEU A 347 -2.44 13.08 4.58
N CYS A 348 -1.47 12.30 4.12
CA CYS A 348 -0.06 12.69 4.06
C CYS A 348 0.66 12.04 2.88
N GLY A 349 1.89 12.49 2.63
CA GLY A 349 2.70 12.06 1.49
C GLY A 349 2.01 12.36 0.16
N MET A 350 2.38 11.62 -0.88
CA MET A 350 1.90 11.89 -2.23
C MET A 350 0.41 11.60 -2.47
N GLU A 351 -0.25 10.83 -1.60
CA GLU A 351 -1.70 10.65 -1.72
C GLU A 351 -2.45 11.99 -1.57
N LEU A 352 -1.88 12.92 -0.79
CA LEU A 352 -2.41 14.27 -0.64
C LEU A 352 -2.38 15.06 -1.96
N ALA A 353 -1.41 14.79 -2.84
CA ALA A 353 -1.31 15.47 -4.14
C ALA A 353 -2.53 15.20 -5.02
N GLU A 354 -3.12 14.01 -4.91
CA GLU A 354 -4.29 13.60 -5.69
C GLU A 354 -5.53 14.37 -5.29
N VAL A 355 -5.74 14.59 -3.99
CA VAL A 355 -6.91 15.32 -3.49
C VAL A 355 -6.77 16.84 -3.63
N ASP A 356 -5.56 17.38 -3.47
CA ASP A 356 -5.32 18.83 -3.50
C ASP A 356 -4.92 19.35 -4.90
N GLY A 357 -4.65 18.47 -5.86
CA GLY A 357 -4.20 18.86 -7.20
C GLY A 357 -2.79 19.43 -7.23
N SER A 358 -1.98 19.07 -6.23
CA SER A 358 -0.63 19.63 -6.08
C SER A 358 0.34 19.05 -7.12
N PRO A 359 1.38 19.81 -7.53
CA PRO A 359 2.48 19.28 -8.32
C PRO A 359 3.16 18.09 -7.64
N ARG A 360 3.83 17.24 -8.42
CA ARG A 360 4.67 16.15 -7.89
C ARG A 360 6.13 16.58 -7.77
N MET A 361 6.88 15.97 -6.84
CA MET A 361 8.32 16.27 -6.69
C MET A 361 9.25 15.28 -7.41
N GLY A 362 8.78 14.09 -7.79
CA GLY A 362 9.66 13.09 -8.40
C GLY A 362 10.72 12.57 -7.42
N PRO A 363 12.01 12.44 -7.81
CA PRO A 363 13.02 11.71 -7.03
C PRO A 363 13.68 12.51 -5.89
N THR A 364 12.89 13.23 -5.08
CA THR A 364 13.32 13.87 -3.83
C THR A 364 12.35 13.50 -2.71
N PHE A 365 12.87 13.31 -1.48
CA PHE A 365 12.13 12.62 -0.41
C PHE A 365 11.85 13.48 0.83
N GLY A 366 12.33 14.73 0.86
CA GLY A 366 12.20 15.63 2.01
C GLY A 366 10.75 15.82 2.46
N ALA A 367 9.85 16.09 1.51
CA ALA A 367 8.43 16.26 1.78
C ALA A 367 7.78 15.02 2.37
N MET A 368 8.15 13.81 1.94
CA MET A 368 7.54 12.59 2.47
C MET A 368 7.87 12.41 3.94
N ILE A 369 9.13 12.63 4.30
CA ILE A 369 9.62 12.56 5.67
C ILE A 369 8.88 13.57 6.55
N VAL A 370 8.87 14.84 6.16
CA VAL A 370 8.29 15.91 6.97
C VAL A 370 6.76 15.84 7.01
N SER A 371 6.11 15.47 5.90
CA SER A 371 4.67 15.24 5.83
C SER A 371 4.24 14.10 6.75
N GLY A 372 4.98 12.98 6.78
CA GLY A 372 4.72 11.88 7.71
C GLY A 372 4.80 12.32 9.17
N ARG A 373 5.85 13.05 9.56
CA ARG A 373 5.98 13.59 10.93
C ARG A 373 4.83 14.53 11.26
N ARG A 374 4.46 15.44 10.35
CA ARG A 374 3.31 16.32 10.55
C ARG A 374 2.02 15.54 10.71
N ALA A 375 1.82 14.46 9.95
CA ALA A 375 0.64 13.61 10.05
C ALA A 375 0.49 12.98 11.44
N ALA A 376 1.59 12.57 12.07
CA ALA A 376 1.59 12.10 13.46
C ALA A 376 1.03 13.16 14.42
N HIS A 377 1.53 14.39 14.35
CA HIS A 377 1.07 15.50 15.20
C HIS A 377 -0.40 15.87 14.93
N VAL A 378 -0.84 15.85 13.67
CA VAL A 378 -2.25 16.05 13.32
C VAL A 378 -3.12 14.93 13.89
N ALA A 379 -2.71 13.67 13.77
CA ALA A 379 -3.44 12.53 14.31
C ALA A 379 -3.62 12.65 15.83
N LEU A 380 -2.58 13.06 16.56
CA LEU A 380 -2.66 13.32 18.00
C LEU A 380 -3.66 14.43 18.34
N ALA A 381 -3.61 15.56 17.61
CA ALA A 381 -4.54 16.66 17.82
C ALA A 381 -6.00 16.24 17.57
N VAL A 382 -6.24 15.41 16.55
CA VAL A 382 -7.58 14.85 16.25
C VAL A 382 -8.07 13.95 17.39
N LEU A 383 -7.21 13.04 17.86
CA LEU A 383 -7.54 12.14 18.97
C LEU A 383 -7.84 12.92 20.26
N GLU A 384 -7.02 13.91 20.59
CA GLU A 384 -7.19 14.74 21.78
C GLU A 384 -8.48 15.56 21.70
N LYS A 385 -8.76 16.20 20.56
CA LYS A 385 -10.01 16.92 20.32
C LYS A 385 -11.21 16.03 20.61
N ARG A 386 -11.20 14.79 20.12
CA ARG A 386 -12.29 13.83 20.35
C ARG A 386 -12.41 13.36 21.78
N ARG A 387 -11.30 13.08 22.46
CA ARG A 387 -11.31 12.73 23.89
C ARG A 387 -11.94 13.86 24.71
N ARG A 388 -11.58 15.12 24.44
CA ARG A 388 -12.17 16.30 25.10
C ARG A 388 -13.67 16.43 24.86
N VAL A 389 -14.13 16.28 23.61
CA VAL A 389 -15.56 16.37 23.29
C VAL A 389 -16.35 15.22 23.95
N SER A 390 -15.79 14.00 23.94
CA SER A 390 -16.43 12.83 24.58
C SER A 390 -16.52 12.99 26.11
N ALA A 391 -15.46 13.50 26.74
CA ALA A 391 -15.46 13.80 28.17
C ALA A 391 -16.46 14.90 28.54
N ALA A 392 -16.55 15.96 27.73
CA ALA A 392 -17.54 17.02 27.92
C ALA A 392 -18.98 16.49 27.81
N ALA A 393 -19.26 15.64 26.80
CA ALA A 393 -20.58 15.02 26.65
C ALA A 393 -20.96 14.11 27.83
N ALA A 394 -20.01 13.30 28.33
CA ALA A 394 -20.24 12.45 29.50
C ALA A 394 -20.46 13.27 30.79
N SER A 395 -19.75 14.39 30.94
CA SER A 395 -19.97 15.30 32.09
C SER A 395 -21.34 15.98 32.03
N ALA A 396 -21.82 16.33 30.83
CA ALA A 396 -23.13 16.95 30.63
C ALA A 396 -24.28 15.96 30.86
N SER A 397 -24.13 14.69 30.46
CA SER A 397 -25.12 13.65 30.75
C SER A 397 -25.22 13.36 32.24
N ALA A 398 -24.07 13.24 32.93
CA ALA A 398 -24.04 13.03 34.38
C ALA A 398 -24.66 14.19 35.16
N ALA A 399 -24.42 15.44 34.74
CA ALA A 399 -25.06 16.61 35.33
C ALA A 399 -26.58 16.66 35.07
N GLY A 400 -27.02 16.25 33.88
CA GLY A 400 -28.45 16.17 33.52
C GLY A 400 -29.21 15.11 34.33
N GLU A 401 -28.60 13.95 34.59
CA GLU A 401 -29.17 12.90 35.44
C GLU A 401 -29.26 13.34 36.91
N MET A 402 -28.29 14.11 37.41
CA MET A 402 -28.33 14.69 38.77
C MET A 402 -29.38 15.79 38.96
N VAL A 403 -29.78 16.49 37.90
CA VAL A 403 -30.84 17.52 37.96
C VAL A 403 -32.23 16.90 37.78
N ALA A 404 -32.31 15.69 37.20
CA ALA A 404 -33.55 14.94 37.01
C ALA A 404 -33.89 14.00 38.18
N ALA A 405 -32.95 13.77 39.11
CA ALA A 405 -33.14 13.07 40.37
C ALA A 405 -33.43 14.06 41.51
#